data_AF-A0A965VWJ3-F1
#
_entry.id   AF-A0A965VWJ3-F1
#
_cell.length_a   1.000
_cell.length_b   1.000
_cell.length_c   1.000
_cell.angle_alpha   90.00
_cell.angle_beta   90.00
_cell.angle_gamma   90.00
#
_symmetry.space_group_name_H-M   'P 1'
#
loop_
_entity.id
_entity.type
_entity.pdbx_description
1 polymer ?
#
loop_
_entity_poly.entity_id
_entity_poly.type
_entity_poly.pdbx_seq_one_letter_code
_entity_poly.pdbx_strand_id
1 'polypeptide(L)'
;TMDLVWGPDIELLESNTNVHNFLGEGKYTPHLNAIYAGLGIPPTLTGTFGAAGTTNNFISLKTLTQRLQYGRDMLVKFWEGEIEIVQKAMGFRYPAKIEFDRMDLSNEDTEKALLIQLADRSLISDELLQTKFGFDPDMEKSRLNRERKERDSERMVQKAGPWHDPQFENALKKISLQLGIVTPSQVGLDLPKKKPSEKTALEQKAEQVKSPFGAPKVANDPSSESLPKEAGEGRPKLSKDTEKRKDRTFSPQTGAKLLIWSSSAQDKISSIINPLILEYFDKKNLRSLSNAENEELEKIKTNILFQTQPFAKLNEDNITEYLSASTSNDTKTFYNWLNLVKLELSRELTVDEIKQAKSSFYTMVYSTK
;
A
#
# COMPACT_ATOMS: atom_id res chain seq x y z
N THR A 1 -30.35 33.48 -54.92
CA THR A 1 -29.06 32.93 -55.37
C THR A 1 -28.18 34.12 -55.71
N MET A 2 -27.07 34.30 -54.97
CA MET A 2 -26.15 35.41 -55.18
C MET A 2 -24.96 34.88 -55.96
N ASP A 3 -24.87 35.22 -57.24
CA ASP A 3 -23.77 34.79 -58.10
C ASP A 3 -22.57 35.69 -57.87
N LEU A 4 -21.53 35.12 -57.24
CA LEU A 4 -20.24 35.78 -57.06
C LEU A 4 -19.27 35.23 -58.11
N VAL A 5 -18.73 36.11 -58.96
CA VAL A 5 -17.72 35.75 -59.96
C VAL A 5 -16.35 36.05 -59.37
N TRP A 6 -15.49 35.03 -59.19
CA TRP A 6 -14.12 35.18 -58.71
C TRP A 6 -13.09 34.69 -59.74
N GLY A 7 -11.84 35.17 -59.62
CA GLY A 7 -10.71 34.78 -60.47
C GLY A 7 -9.96 33.54 -59.97
N PRO A 8 -8.98 33.03 -60.75
CA PRO A 8 -8.27 31.76 -60.50
C PRO A 8 -7.34 31.76 -59.27
N ASP A 9 -7.15 32.90 -58.60
CA ASP A 9 -6.26 33.04 -57.44
C ASP A 9 -6.92 32.68 -56.10
N ILE A 10 -8.19 32.27 -56.09
CA ILE A 10 -8.94 31.94 -54.86
C ILE A 10 -9.55 30.53 -55.02
N GLU A 11 -8.99 29.56 -54.30
CA GLU A 11 -9.55 28.21 -54.20
C GLU A 11 -10.59 28.16 -53.06
N LEU A 12 -11.85 27.94 -53.41
CA LEU A 12 -12.92 27.73 -52.42
C LEU A 12 -12.91 26.26 -52.02
N LEU A 13 -12.31 25.96 -50.86
CA LEU A 13 -12.05 24.59 -50.39
C LEU A 13 -13.31 23.81 -49.95
N GLU A 14 -14.37 24.50 -49.50
CA GLU A 14 -15.77 24.04 -49.37
C GLU A 14 -16.49 25.01 -48.41
N SER A 15 -17.77 25.32 -48.67
CA SER A 15 -18.63 26.03 -47.71
C SER A 15 -19.63 25.07 -47.05
N ASN A 16 -19.12 24.04 -46.39
CA ASN A 16 -19.97 23.15 -45.59
C ASN A 16 -20.32 23.82 -44.26
N THR A 17 -21.56 24.30 -44.13
CA THR A 17 -22.09 24.78 -42.84
C THR A 17 -22.34 23.57 -41.95
N ASN A 18 -21.37 23.20 -41.13
CA ASN A 18 -21.54 22.13 -40.14
C ASN A 18 -22.48 22.61 -39.02
N VAL A 19 -23.79 22.62 -39.27
CA VAL A 19 -24.84 23.09 -38.34
C VAL A 19 -24.73 22.43 -36.96
N HIS A 20 -24.30 21.17 -36.91
CA HIS A 20 -24.06 20.44 -35.67
C HIS A 20 -22.97 21.06 -34.77
N ASN A 21 -21.96 21.72 -35.34
CA ASN A 21 -20.93 22.42 -34.58
C ASN A 21 -21.43 23.73 -33.95
N PHE A 22 -22.51 24.32 -34.47
CA PHE A 22 -23.11 25.53 -33.89
C PHE A 22 -23.96 25.26 -32.64
N LEU A 23 -24.38 24.01 -32.42
CA LEU A 23 -25.10 23.57 -31.22
C LEU A 23 -24.25 22.65 -30.33
N GLY A 24 -22.96 22.51 -30.65
CA GLY A 24 -22.02 21.72 -29.86
C GLY A 24 -21.73 22.33 -28.49
N GLU A 25 -21.06 21.56 -27.64
CA GLU A 25 -20.70 21.92 -26.26
C GLU A 25 -20.02 23.30 -26.15
N GLY A 26 -19.16 23.65 -27.12
CA GLY A 26 -18.40 24.91 -27.13
C GLY A 26 -19.27 26.18 -27.12
N LYS A 27 -20.52 26.12 -27.59
CA LYS A 27 -21.46 27.25 -27.49
C LYS A 27 -21.95 27.48 -26.06
N TYR A 28 -22.16 26.39 -25.31
CA TYR A 28 -22.71 26.46 -23.95
C TYR A 28 -21.63 26.69 -22.89
N THR A 29 -20.37 26.32 -23.16
CA THR A 29 -19.24 26.54 -22.26
C THR A 29 -19.14 27.96 -21.71
N PRO A 30 -19.20 29.05 -22.51
CA PRO A 30 -19.14 30.43 -21.97
C PRO A 30 -20.35 30.79 -21.11
N HIS A 31 -21.56 30.33 -21.48
CA HIS A 31 -22.77 30.57 -20.69
C HIS A 31 -22.74 29.82 -19.35
N LEU A 32 -22.31 28.55 -19.36
CA LEU A 32 -22.17 27.75 -18.15
C LEU A 32 -21.09 28.35 -17.22
N ASN A 33 -19.95 28.79 -17.78
CA ASN A 33 -18.92 29.48 -16.99
C ASN A 33 -19.44 30.78 -16.37
N ALA A 34 -20.29 31.53 -17.07
CA ALA A 34 -20.92 32.73 -16.51
C ALA A 34 -21.89 32.39 -15.36
N ILE A 35 -22.67 31.31 -15.50
CA ILE A 35 -23.56 30.81 -14.43
C ILE A 35 -22.73 30.36 -13.22
N TYR A 36 -21.67 29.58 -13.43
CA TYR A 36 -20.78 29.12 -12.37
C TYR A 36 -20.08 30.29 -11.67
N ALA A 37 -19.60 31.28 -12.43
CA ALA A 37 -19.04 32.51 -11.87
C ALA A 37 -20.08 33.29 -11.06
N GLY A 38 -21.33 33.36 -11.52
CA GLY A 38 -22.45 33.97 -10.79
C GLY A 38 -22.77 33.24 -9.48
N LEU A 39 -22.68 31.91 -9.48
CA LEU A 39 -22.82 31.08 -8.28
C LEU A 39 -21.58 31.16 -7.35
N GLY A 40 -20.48 31.75 -7.84
CA GLY A 40 -19.24 31.86 -7.08
C GLY A 40 -18.29 30.68 -7.19
N ILE A 41 -18.53 29.77 -8.13
CA ILE A 41 -17.62 28.67 -8.45
C ILE A 41 -16.55 29.21 -9.40
N PRO A 42 -15.27 29.17 -9.01
CA PRO A 42 -14.22 29.72 -9.84
C PRO A 42 -13.97 28.86 -11.10
N PRO A 43 -13.60 29.49 -12.23
CA PRO A 43 -13.39 28.80 -13.51
C PRO A 43 -12.21 27.81 -13.49
N THR A 44 -11.34 27.95 -12.49
CA THR A 44 -10.21 27.04 -12.21
C THR A 44 -10.68 25.64 -11.83
N LEU A 45 -11.89 25.52 -11.27
CA LEU A 45 -12.52 24.23 -10.93
C LEU A 45 -13.44 23.70 -12.03
N THR A 46 -13.87 24.55 -12.97
CA THR A 46 -14.77 24.15 -14.07
C THR A 46 -14.04 23.63 -15.31
N GLY A 47 -12.71 23.54 -15.27
CA GLY A 47 -11.90 22.90 -16.31
C GLY A 47 -11.54 23.81 -17.49
N THR A 48 -11.62 25.15 -17.37
CA THR A 48 -11.09 26.02 -18.43
C THR A 48 -9.55 26.05 -18.41
N PHE A 49 -8.93 25.18 -19.22
CA PHE A 49 -7.49 24.91 -19.31
C PHE A 49 -6.60 26.04 -19.90
N GLY A 50 -7.02 27.31 -19.83
CA GLY A 50 -6.37 28.39 -20.60
C GLY A 50 -5.53 29.41 -19.83
N ALA A 51 -5.82 29.70 -18.55
CA ALA A 51 -5.36 30.96 -17.96
C ALA A 51 -5.16 30.95 -16.43
N ALA A 52 -4.52 29.94 -15.86
CA ALA A 52 -4.40 29.85 -14.41
C ALA A 52 -2.98 29.62 -13.91
N GLY A 53 -2.27 30.71 -13.59
CA GLY A 53 -1.09 30.65 -12.73
C GLY A 53 -1.47 30.08 -11.35
N THR A 54 -0.54 29.38 -10.71
CA THR A 54 -0.72 28.70 -9.41
C THR A 54 -1.29 29.60 -8.31
N THR A 55 -1.00 30.90 -8.34
CA THR A 55 -1.52 31.90 -7.39
C THR A 55 -3.02 32.20 -7.56
N ASN A 56 -3.52 32.26 -8.80
CA ASN A 56 -4.94 32.53 -9.07
C ASN A 56 -5.83 31.36 -8.62
N ASN A 57 -5.32 30.12 -8.72
CA ASN A 57 -6.00 28.93 -8.20
C ASN A 57 -6.14 28.97 -6.67
N PHE A 58 -5.10 29.41 -5.96
CA PHE A 58 -5.14 29.47 -4.50
C PHE A 58 -6.15 30.51 -3.97
N ILE A 59 -6.14 31.72 -4.55
CA ILE A 59 -7.07 32.79 -4.13
C ILE A 59 -8.52 32.37 -4.40
N SER A 60 -8.78 31.77 -5.56
CA SER A 60 -10.12 31.32 -5.94
C SER A 60 -10.65 30.19 -5.07
N LEU A 61 -9.80 29.24 -4.67
CA LEU A 61 -10.17 28.21 -3.69
C LEU A 61 -10.48 28.82 -2.33
N LYS A 62 -9.68 29.79 -1.87
CA LYS A 62 -9.88 30.46 -0.58
C LYS A 62 -11.20 31.24 -0.52
N THR A 63 -11.61 31.90 -1.61
CA THR A 63 -12.89 32.63 -1.63
C THR A 63 -14.09 31.68 -1.64
N LEU A 64 -13.98 30.54 -2.35
CA LEU A 64 -15.01 29.51 -2.33
C LEU A 64 -15.19 28.91 -0.91
N THR A 65 -14.09 28.56 -0.24
CA THR A 65 -14.16 28.01 1.12
C THR A 65 -14.76 29.01 2.11
N GLN A 66 -14.43 30.30 2.01
CA GLN A 66 -15.06 31.35 2.83
C GLN A 66 -16.57 31.47 2.59
N ARG A 67 -17.04 31.36 1.34
CA ARG A 67 -18.48 31.40 1.01
C ARG A 67 -19.23 30.19 1.55
N LEU A 68 -18.64 29.00 1.42
CA LEU A 68 -19.20 27.78 2.01
C LEU A 68 -19.28 27.87 3.53
N GLN A 69 -18.23 28.41 4.16
CA GLN A 69 -18.23 28.67 5.60
C GLN A 69 -19.33 29.65 6.01
N TYR A 70 -19.50 30.75 5.26
CA TYR A 70 -20.58 31.70 5.50
C TYR A 70 -21.97 31.04 5.38
N GLY A 71 -22.19 30.22 4.35
CA GLY A 71 -23.44 29.46 4.20
C GLY A 71 -23.69 28.51 5.36
N ARG A 72 -22.64 27.84 5.84
CA ARG A 72 -22.68 26.99 7.03
C ARG A 72 -23.04 27.79 8.29
N ASP A 73 -22.43 28.94 8.51
CA ASP A 73 -22.70 29.79 9.68
C ASP A 73 -24.15 30.31 9.67
N MET A 74 -24.71 30.62 8.49
CA MET A 74 -26.11 31.02 8.36
C MET A 74 -27.06 29.87 8.72
N LEU A 75 -26.77 28.65 8.25
CA LEU A 75 -27.54 27.45 8.61
C LEU A 75 -27.46 27.17 10.11
N VAL A 76 -26.28 27.29 10.71
CA VAL A 76 -26.09 27.14 12.16
C VAL A 76 -26.98 28.11 12.92
N LYS A 77 -26.92 29.40 12.59
CA LYS A 77 -27.75 30.42 13.26
C LYS A 77 -29.24 30.15 13.15
N PHE A 78 -29.70 29.73 11.97
CA PHE A 78 -31.10 29.38 11.74
C PHE A 78 -31.52 28.22 12.64
N TRP A 79 -30.79 27.11 12.57
CA TRP A 79 -31.13 25.90 13.30
C TRP A 79 -30.95 26.04 14.81
N GLU A 80 -29.97 26.80 15.29
CA GLU A 80 -29.81 27.10 16.73
C GLU A 80 -31.06 27.80 17.29
N GLY A 81 -31.64 28.74 16.54
CA GLY A 81 -32.89 29.39 16.91
C GLY A 81 -34.07 28.41 16.99
N GLU A 82 -34.24 27.58 15.96
CA GLU A 82 -35.31 26.57 15.93
C GLU A 82 -35.16 25.52 17.04
N ILE A 83 -33.93 25.06 17.29
CA ILE A 83 -33.64 24.09 18.35
C ILE A 83 -33.92 24.69 19.73
N GLU A 84 -33.65 25.97 19.97
CA GLU A 84 -33.97 26.62 21.24
C GLU A 84 -35.48 26.66 21.51
N ILE A 85 -36.28 26.92 20.46
CA ILE A 85 -37.75 26.88 20.55
C ILE A 85 -38.22 25.46 20.90
N VAL A 86 -37.69 24.45 20.20
CA VAL A 86 -38.02 23.04 20.47
C VAL A 86 -37.58 22.63 21.87
N GLN A 87 -36.41 23.07 22.33
CA GLN A 87 -35.91 22.80 23.67
C GLN A 87 -36.88 23.32 24.73
N LYS A 88 -37.34 24.57 24.59
CA LYS A 88 -38.30 25.21 25.50
C LYS A 88 -39.66 24.48 25.49
N ALA A 89 -40.13 24.09 24.31
CA ALA A 89 -41.41 23.40 24.16
C ALA A 89 -41.39 21.97 24.74
N MET A 90 -40.28 21.24 24.57
CA MET A 90 -40.14 19.85 25.01
C MET A 90 -39.61 19.70 26.44
N GLY A 91 -39.12 20.79 27.05
CA GLY A 91 -38.57 20.78 28.42
C GLY A 91 -37.22 20.09 28.52
N PHE A 92 -36.43 20.05 27.44
CA PHE A 92 -35.09 19.44 27.49
C PHE A 92 -34.12 20.31 28.29
N ARG A 93 -33.28 19.69 29.12
CA ARG A 93 -32.29 20.39 29.96
C ARG A 93 -31.23 21.12 29.14
N TYR A 94 -30.86 20.58 27.98
CA TYR A 94 -29.86 21.14 27.08
C TYR A 94 -30.42 21.16 25.65
N PRO A 95 -30.14 22.21 24.84
CA PRO A 95 -30.50 22.23 23.43
C PRO A 95 -29.65 21.22 22.64
N ALA A 96 -30.18 20.76 21.51
CA ALA A 96 -29.39 19.97 20.57
C ALA A 96 -28.29 20.85 19.94
N LYS A 97 -27.12 20.27 19.67
CA LYS A 97 -26.02 20.95 18.97
C LYS A 97 -25.87 20.38 17.56
N ILE A 98 -25.53 21.23 16.61
CA ILE A 98 -25.40 20.89 15.19
C ILE A 98 -23.93 20.58 14.92
N GLU A 99 -23.66 19.38 14.42
CA GLU A 99 -22.35 18.98 13.91
C GLU A 99 -22.47 18.76 12.40
N PHE A 100 -21.48 19.19 11.63
CA PHE A 100 -21.40 18.85 10.21
C PHE A 100 -20.17 18.03 9.95
N ASP A 101 -20.32 17.05 9.07
CA ASP A 101 -19.22 16.28 8.54
C ASP A 101 -18.23 17.18 7.78
N ARG A 102 -16.94 16.87 7.90
CA ARG A 102 -15.87 17.60 7.21
C ARG A 102 -15.29 16.68 6.15
N MET A 103 -15.46 17.06 4.89
CA MET A 103 -14.73 16.44 3.79
C MET A 103 -13.38 17.15 3.65
N ASP A 104 -12.31 16.53 4.15
CA ASP A 104 -10.93 16.96 3.85
C ASP A 104 -10.46 16.29 2.55
N LEU A 105 -9.90 17.08 1.64
CA LEU A 105 -9.37 16.62 0.35
C LEU A 105 -7.87 16.30 0.42
N SER A 106 -7.24 16.51 1.57
CA SER A 106 -5.83 16.19 1.84
C SER A 106 -5.65 14.74 2.32
N ASN A 107 -4.40 14.35 2.62
CA ASN A 107 -4.09 13.01 3.12
C ASN A 107 -4.49 12.86 4.59
N GLU A 108 -5.79 12.72 4.81
CA GLU A 108 -6.46 12.68 6.11
C GLU A 108 -5.89 11.57 7.02
N ASP A 109 -5.51 10.43 6.44
CA ASP A 109 -4.96 9.29 7.17
C ASP A 109 -3.67 9.66 7.90
N THR A 110 -2.80 10.44 7.24
CA THR A 110 -1.51 10.84 7.83
C THR A 110 -1.65 11.89 8.93
N GLU A 111 -2.53 12.88 8.76
CA GLU A 111 -2.80 13.89 9.80
C GLU A 111 -3.45 13.23 11.02
N LYS A 112 -4.48 12.39 10.79
CA LYS A 112 -5.17 11.66 11.86
C LYS A 112 -4.22 10.73 12.61
N ALA A 113 -3.35 9.99 11.91
CA ALA A 113 -2.35 9.14 12.53
C ALA A 113 -1.35 9.95 13.38
N LEU A 114 -0.90 11.11 12.88
CA LEU A 114 -0.03 11.99 13.65
C LEU A 114 -0.73 12.53 14.90
N LEU A 115 -1.97 12.97 14.77
CA LEU A 115 -2.78 13.48 15.90
C LEU A 115 -2.97 12.39 16.97
N ILE A 116 -3.28 11.15 16.58
CA ILE A 116 -3.37 10.02 17.51
C ILE A 116 -2.03 9.79 18.20
N GLN A 117 -0.92 9.79 17.47
CA GLN A 117 0.40 9.61 18.08
C GLN A 117 0.78 10.74 19.04
N LEU A 118 0.36 11.98 18.76
CA LEU A 118 0.58 13.11 19.66
C LEU A 118 -0.27 12.97 20.94
N ALA A 119 -1.51 12.49 20.81
CA ALA A 119 -2.40 12.24 21.95
C ALA A 119 -1.88 11.06 22.81
N ASP A 120 -1.45 9.96 22.18
CA ASP A 120 -0.86 8.80 22.87
C ASP A 120 0.42 9.18 23.65
N ARG A 121 1.21 10.11 23.11
CA ARG A 121 2.40 10.68 23.80
C ARG A 121 2.05 11.77 24.81
N SER A 122 0.76 12.03 25.03
CA SER A 122 0.24 13.07 25.93
C SER A 122 0.78 14.47 25.62
N LEU A 123 1.09 14.76 24.35
CA LEU A 123 1.56 16.08 23.89
C LEU A 123 0.40 17.03 23.59
N ILE A 124 -0.76 16.47 23.27
CA ILE A 124 -2.01 17.21 23.06
C ILE A 124 -3.10 16.62 23.96
N SER A 125 -4.12 17.43 24.27
CA SER A 125 -5.28 16.96 25.02
C SER A 125 -6.27 16.22 24.12
N ASP A 126 -7.04 15.31 24.72
CA ASP A 126 -8.13 14.61 24.05
C ASP A 126 -9.21 15.59 23.55
N GLU A 127 -9.39 16.74 24.22
CA GLU A 127 -10.30 17.80 23.79
C GLU A 127 -9.79 18.47 22.50
N LEU A 128 -8.47 18.73 22.40
CA LEU A 128 -7.88 19.29 21.19
C LEU A 128 -7.98 18.28 20.03
N LEU A 129 -7.82 16.99 20.33
CA LEU A 129 -8.05 15.92 19.37
C LEU A 129 -9.49 15.99 18.85
N GLN A 130 -10.48 15.91 19.74
CA GLN A 130 -11.91 15.96 19.38
C GLN A 130 -12.28 17.19 18.55
N THR A 131 -11.81 18.38 18.96
CA THR A 131 -12.05 19.62 18.20
C THR A 131 -11.41 19.62 16.82
N LYS A 132 -10.19 19.05 16.67
CA LYS A 132 -9.54 18.91 15.36
C LYS A 132 -10.30 17.98 14.43
N PHE A 133 -10.95 16.95 14.97
CA PHE A 133 -11.88 16.10 14.23
C PHE A 133 -13.27 16.73 14.01
N GLY A 134 -13.53 17.91 14.60
CA GLY A 134 -14.80 18.65 14.43
C GLY A 134 -15.91 18.24 15.39
N PHE A 135 -15.60 17.46 16.41
CA PHE A 135 -16.54 17.10 17.49
C PHE A 135 -16.53 18.15 18.59
N ASP A 136 -17.69 18.37 19.22
CA ASP A 136 -17.80 19.20 20.41
C ASP A 136 -17.37 18.42 21.68
N PRO A 137 -16.30 18.83 22.38
CA PRO A 137 -15.80 18.11 23.56
C PRO A 137 -16.83 17.96 24.68
N ASP A 138 -17.70 18.94 24.88
CA ASP A 138 -18.71 18.88 25.94
C ASP A 138 -19.75 17.80 25.66
N MET A 139 -20.14 17.67 24.37
CA MET A 139 -21.08 16.64 23.92
C MET A 139 -20.44 15.26 23.99
N GLU A 140 -19.19 15.14 23.54
CA GLU A 140 -18.48 13.87 23.57
C GLU A 140 -18.25 13.39 25.01
N LYS A 141 -17.94 14.31 25.93
CA LYS A 141 -17.88 14.01 27.37
C LYS A 141 -19.20 13.48 27.92
N SER A 142 -20.33 14.05 27.52
CA SER A 142 -21.66 13.53 27.89
C SER A 142 -21.91 12.12 27.35
N ARG A 143 -21.54 11.87 26.08
CA ARG A 143 -21.60 10.53 25.47
C ARG A 143 -20.72 9.53 26.20
N LEU A 144 -19.46 9.88 26.49
CA LEU A 144 -18.52 9.05 27.24
C LEU A 144 -19.02 8.74 28.65
N ASN A 145 -19.63 9.70 29.35
CA ASN A 145 -20.20 9.47 30.67
C ASN A 145 -21.38 8.48 30.63
N ARG A 146 -22.27 8.62 29.63
CA ARG A 146 -23.37 7.67 29.41
C ARG A 146 -22.83 6.28 29.08
N GLU A 147 -21.86 6.22 28.17
CA GLU A 147 -21.19 4.99 27.73
C GLU A 147 -20.51 4.28 28.92
N ARG A 148 -19.83 5.04 29.79
CA ARG A 148 -19.21 4.53 31.02
C ARG A 148 -20.25 3.96 31.98
N LYS A 149 -21.35 4.68 32.21
CA LYS A 149 -22.44 4.20 33.06
C LYS A 149 -23.06 2.90 32.55
N GLU A 150 -23.24 2.78 31.22
CA GLU A 150 -23.77 1.57 30.60
C GLU A 150 -22.79 0.38 30.77
N ARG A 151 -21.48 0.62 30.69
CA ARG A 151 -20.44 -0.39 30.98
C ARG A 151 -20.39 -0.81 32.44
N ASP A 152 -20.42 0.15 33.35
CA ASP A 152 -20.40 -0.11 34.79
C ASP A 152 -21.66 -0.89 35.23
N SER A 153 -22.77 -0.73 34.50
CA SER A 153 -24.00 -1.50 34.69
C SER A 153 -24.03 -2.87 33.99
N GLU A 154 -22.92 -3.31 33.41
CA GLU A 154 -22.78 -4.56 32.63
C GLU A 154 -23.72 -4.69 31.42
N ARG A 155 -24.42 -3.61 31.04
CA ARG A 155 -25.25 -3.57 29.82
C ARG A 155 -24.42 -3.47 28.55
N MET A 156 -23.15 -3.12 28.70
CA MET A 156 -22.18 -3.00 27.61
C MET A 156 -20.82 -3.54 28.04
N VAL A 157 -20.07 -4.10 27.09
CA VAL A 157 -18.73 -4.67 27.33
C VAL A 157 -17.73 -3.57 27.65
N GLN A 158 -16.81 -3.88 28.58
CA GLN A 158 -15.71 -2.99 28.95
C GLN A 158 -14.75 -2.76 27.78
N LYS A 159 -14.22 -1.54 27.65
CA LYS A 159 -13.29 -1.18 26.57
C LYS A 159 -12.02 -2.04 26.68
N ALA A 160 -11.66 -2.71 25.59
CA ALA A 160 -10.36 -3.37 25.43
C ALA A 160 -9.61 -2.70 24.28
N GLY A 161 -8.32 -2.45 24.50
CA GLY A 161 -7.43 -1.88 23.49
C GLY A 161 -6.04 -2.50 23.57
N PRO A 162 -5.15 -2.20 22.61
CA PRO A 162 -3.78 -2.72 22.59
C PRO A 162 -3.00 -2.46 23.89
N TRP A 163 -3.35 -1.38 24.60
CA TRP A 163 -2.70 -0.92 25.83
C TRP A 163 -3.56 -1.07 27.09
N HIS A 164 -4.79 -1.57 26.98
CA HIS A 164 -5.71 -1.71 28.11
C HIS A 164 -6.53 -2.99 28.00
N ASP A 165 -6.31 -3.92 28.93
CA ASP A 165 -7.11 -5.14 29.05
C ASP A 165 -8.10 -5.00 30.22
N PRO A 166 -9.42 -4.96 29.95
CA PRO A 166 -10.44 -4.86 30.99
C PRO A 166 -10.60 -6.16 31.81
N GLN A 167 -9.96 -7.26 31.38
CA GLN A 167 -9.99 -8.55 32.05
C GLN A 167 -8.58 -8.96 32.49
N PHE A 168 -7.88 -8.04 33.14
CA PHE A 168 -6.50 -8.23 33.64
C PHE A 168 -6.33 -9.53 34.45
N GLU A 169 -7.31 -9.89 35.29
CA GLU A 169 -7.27 -11.15 36.03
C GLU A 169 -7.29 -12.38 35.14
N ASN A 170 -8.08 -12.37 34.06
CA ASN A 170 -8.14 -13.49 33.12
C ASN A 170 -6.85 -13.57 32.29
N ALA A 171 -6.25 -12.43 31.95
CA ALA A 171 -4.94 -12.39 31.31
C ALA A 171 -3.85 -12.97 32.23
N LEU A 172 -3.83 -12.60 33.51
CA LEU A 172 -2.91 -13.18 34.51
C LEU A 172 -3.14 -14.68 34.70
N LYS A 173 -4.40 -15.10 34.81
CA LYS A 173 -4.78 -16.53 34.86
C LYS A 173 -4.23 -17.26 33.63
N LYS A 174 -4.45 -16.73 32.43
CA LYS A 174 -3.91 -17.30 31.17
C LYS A 174 -2.38 -17.40 31.17
N ILE A 175 -1.67 -16.33 31.57
CA ILE A 175 -0.21 -16.31 31.65
C ILE A 175 0.30 -17.33 32.68
N SER A 176 -0.32 -17.38 33.86
CA SER A 176 0.06 -18.31 34.93
C SER A 176 -0.15 -19.77 34.54
N LEU A 177 -1.21 -20.07 33.79
CA LEU A 177 -1.48 -21.39 33.20
C LEU A 177 -0.47 -21.73 32.10
N GLN A 178 -0.12 -20.77 31.24
CA GLN A 178 0.86 -20.96 30.17
C GLN A 178 2.28 -21.20 30.74
N LEU A 179 2.63 -20.52 31.82
CA LEU A 179 3.88 -20.71 32.55
C LEU A 179 3.87 -21.99 33.42
N GLY A 180 2.69 -22.59 33.66
CA GLY A 180 2.54 -23.79 34.48
C GLY A 180 2.76 -23.56 35.97
N ILE A 181 2.67 -22.30 36.44
CA ILE A 181 2.81 -21.94 37.87
C ILE A 181 1.56 -22.38 38.64
N VAL A 182 0.40 -22.31 37.99
CA VAL A 182 -0.90 -22.59 38.57
C VAL A 182 -1.54 -23.74 37.82
N THR A 183 -2.18 -24.66 38.54
CA THR A 183 -2.95 -25.75 37.92
C THR A 183 -4.31 -25.24 37.45
N PRO A 184 -4.88 -25.76 36.35
CA PRO A 184 -6.22 -25.37 35.90
C PRO A 184 -7.30 -25.45 36.98
N SER A 185 -7.21 -26.44 37.89
CA SER A 185 -8.11 -26.57 39.04
C SER A 185 -8.01 -25.40 40.03
N GLN A 186 -6.82 -24.83 40.23
CA GLN A 186 -6.64 -23.63 41.08
C GLN A 186 -7.17 -22.34 40.44
N VAL A 187 -7.34 -22.33 39.12
CA VAL A 187 -7.95 -21.21 38.36
C VAL A 187 -9.49 -21.32 38.33
N GLY A 188 -10.05 -22.38 38.94
CA GLY A 188 -11.50 -22.64 38.92
C GLY A 188 -11.98 -23.26 37.60
N LEU A 189 -11.08 -23.87 36.82
CA LEU A 189 -11.44 -24.63 35.63
C LEU A 189 -11.62 -26.09 36.01
N ASP A 190 -12.87 -26.57 35.94
CA ASP A 190 -13.19 -27.99 36.09
C ASP A 190 -12.74 -28.75 34.83
N LEU A 191 -11.57 -29.38 34.91
CA LEU A 191 -11.08 -30.20 33.82
C LEU A 191 -11.65 -31.62 33.88
N PRO A 192 -12.20 -32.15 32.78
CA PRO A 192 -12.44 -33.58 32.67
C PRO A 192 -11.10 -34.34 32.72
N LYS A 193 -11.13 -35.60 33.19
CA LYS A 193 -9.95 -36.47 33.22
C LYS A 193 -9.37 -36.61 31.80
N LYS A 194 -8.05 -36.40 31.67
CA LYS A 194 -7.32 -36.54 30.40
C LYS A 194 -7.60 -37.89 29.76
N LYS A 195 -7.79 -37.93 28.44
CA LYS A 195 -7.83 -39.20 27.70
C LYS A 195 -6.41 -39.79 27.68
N PRO A 196 -6.26 -41.12 27.76
CA PRO A 196 -4.95 -41.78 27.92
C PRO A 196 -3.94 -41.51 26.79
N SER A 197 -4.33 -40.91 25.67
CA SER A 197 -3.47 -40.58 24.53
C SER A 197 -3.09 -39.10 24.41
N GLU A 198 -3.60 -38.22 25.28
CA GLU A 198 -3.34 -36.78 25.20
C GLU A 198 -2.16 -36.39 26.10
N LYS A 199 -1.04 -35.98 25.50
CA LYS A 199 0.15 -35.52 26.23
C LYS A 199 0.19 -34.00 26.32
N THR A 200 0.61 -33.48 27.47
CA THR A 200 0.75 -32.05 27.72
C THR A 200 2.04 -31.51 27.07
N ALA A 201 2.07 -30.23 26.69
CA ALA A 201 3.27 -29.60 26.11
C ALA A 201 4.54 -29.74 27.01
N LEU A 202 4.36 -29.83 28.32
CA LEU A 202 5.43 -30.08 29.30
C LEU A 202 5.92 -31.53 29.30
N GLU A 203 5.02 -32.51 29.13
CA GLU A 203 5.36 -33.94 29.01
C GLU A 203 6.06 -34.22 27.68
N GLN A 204 5.62 -33.57 26.59
CA GLN A 204 6.30 -33.64 25.29
C GLN A 204 7.73 -33.06 25.35
N LYS A 205 7.92 -31.94 26.05
CA LYS A 205 9.26 -31.37 26.30
C LYS A 205 10.12 -32.28 27.19
N ALA A 206 9.53 -32.90 28.22
CA ALA A 206 10.24 -33.83 29.09
C ALA A 206 10.63 -35.15 28.39
N GLU A 207 9.81 -35.63 27.44
CA GLU A 207 10.12 -36.81 26.62
C GLU A 207 11.24 -36.55 25.62
N GLN A 208 11.35 -35.32 25.06
CA GLN A 208 12.46 -34.96 24.18
C GLN A 208 13.83 -34.98 24.89
N VAL A 209 13.87 -34.73 26.21
CA VAL A 209 15.09 -34.83 27.02
C VAL A 209 15.45 -36.29 27.36
N LYS A 210 14.51 -37.23 27.22
CA LYS A 210 14.67 -38.65 27.58
C LYS A 210 14.98 -39.59 26.42
N SER A 211 15.24 -39.08 25.20
CA SER A 211 15.69 -39.93 24.09
C SER A 211 17.18 -40.28 24.24
N PRO A 212 17.55 -41.57 24.38
CA PRO A 212 18.93 -42.00 24.59
C PRO A 212 19.67 -42.09 23.25
N PHE A 213 20.58 -41.16 22.99
CA PHE A 213 21.60 -41.37 21.97
C PHE A 213 22.66 -42.34 22.54
N GLY A 214 22.67 -43.56 21.99
CA GLY A 214 23.81 -44.49 21.84
C GLY A 214 24.78 -44.70 23.02
N ALA A 215 24.80 -45.92 23.57
CA ALA A 215 25.84 -46.41 24.48
C ALA A 215 27.27 -46.22 23.90
N PRO A 216 28.28 -45.86 24.71
CA PRO A 216 29.64 -45.66 24.23
C PRO A 216 30.32 -47.02 23.99
N LYS A 217 30.82 -47.21 22.77
CA LYS A 217 31.73 -48.31 22.42
C LYS A 217 33.11 -48.02 23.02
N VAL A 218 33.65 -49.00 23.74
CA VAL A 218 35.05 -49.05 24.16
C VAL A 218 35.91 -49.32 22.93
N ALA A 219 36.78 -48.39 22.56
CA ALA A 219 37.87 -48.62 21.61
C ALA A 219 39.05 -47.71 21.95
N ASN A 220 40.19 -48.34 22.23
CA ASN A 220 41.50 -47.71 22.38
C ASN A 220 41.91 -47.05 21.05
N ASP A 221 42.22 -45.75 21.07
CA ASP A 221 43.21 -45.15 20.18
C ASP A 221 43.74 -43.81 20.75
N PRO A 222 45.04 -43.48 20.56
CA PRO A 222 45.73 -42.38 21.23
C PRO A 222 45.72 -41.11 20.37
N SER A 223 44.64 -40.34 20.44
CA SER A 223 44.63 -38.94 19.96
C SER A 223 43.57 -38.15 20.72
N SER A 224 43.89 -37.83 21.97
CA SER A 224 43.06 -37.00 22.83
C SER A 224 43.12 -35.53 22.41
N GLU A 225 42.30 -35.14 21.45
CA GLU A 225 41.81 -33.76 21.39
C GLU A 225 40.59 -33.66 22.30
N SER A 226 40.76 -32.95 23.42
CA SER A 226 39.81 -32.86 24.53
C SER A 226 38.44 -32.35 24.09
N LEU A 227 37.42 -33.19 24.21
CA LEU A 227 36.01 -32.77 24.20
C LEU A 227 35.72 -31.80 25.37
N PRO A 228 34.83 -30.82 25.23
CA PRO A 228 34.53 -29.86 26.28
C PRO A 228 33.80 -30.52 27.45
N LYS A 229 34.19 -30.12 28.66
CA LYS A 229 33.68 -30.59 29.94
C LYS A 229 32.18 -30.29 30.13
N GLU A 230 31.61 -31.04 31.06
CA GLU A 230 30.23 -31.09 31.54
C GLU A 230 29.41 -29.78 31.48
N ALA A 231 28.12 -29.94 31.21
CA ALA A 231 27.13 -28.86 31.22
C ALA A 231 26.97 -28.28 32.64
N GLY A 232 27.71 -27.22 32.94
CA GLY A 232 27.62 -26.52 34.22
C GLY A 232 28.69 -25.45 34.48
N GLU A 233 29.84 -25.51 33.82
CA GLU A 233 30.88 -24.48 33.99
C GLU A 233 30.63 -23.29 33.05
N GLY A 234 29.93 -22.28 33.55
CA GLY A 234 29.91 -20.96 32.92
C GLY A 234 31.30 -20.31 32.90
N ARG A 235 31.48 -19.31 32.02
CA ARG A 235 32.73 -18.55 31.82
C ARG A 235 33.40 -18.20 33.17
N PRO A 236 34.72 -18.44 33.32
CA PRO A 236 35.44 -17.97 34.51
C PRO A 236 35.22 -16.46 34.68
N LYS A 237 34.91 -16.04 35.91
CA LYS A 237 34.63 -14.63 36.21
C LYS A 237 35.78 -13.77 35.68
N LEU A 238 35.45 -12.77 34.86
CA LEU A 238 36.33 -11.69 34.40
C LEU A 238 37.33 -11.97 33.24
N SER A 239 37.17 -13.03 32.43
CA SER A 239 37.97 -13.14 31.19
C SER A 239 37.36 -12.29 30.05
N LYS A 240 38.18 -11.64 29.22
CA LYS A 240 37.76 -10.96 27.98
C LYS A 240 37.86 -11.93 26.80
N ASP A 241 37.00 -11.80 25.78
CA ASP A 241 37.06 -12.68 24.58
C ASP A 241 38.38 -12.40 23.83
N THR A 242 39.17 -13.45 23.59
CA THR A 242 40.45 -13.38 22.86
C THR A 242 40.26 -13.21 21.35
N GLU A 243 39.12 -13.68 20.82
CA GLU A 243 38.78 -13.58 19.40
C GLU A 243 37.62 -12.61 19.18
N LYS A 244 37.71 -11.78 18.13
CA LYS A 244 36.55 -10.99 17.68
C LYS A 244 35.45 -11.94 17.23
N ARG A 245 34.25 -11.76 17.78
CA ARG A 245 33.05 -12.52 17.37
C ARG A 245 32.89 -12.42 15.86
N LYS A 246 32.54 -13.55 15.22
CA LYS A 246 32.17 -13.55 13.80
C LYS A 246 30.91 -12.71 13.62
N ASP A 247 31.00 -11.67 12.80
CA ASP A 247 29.86 -10.85 12.45
C ASP A 247 28.85 -11.70 11.66
N ARG A 248 27.57 -11.58 12.01
CA ARG A 248 26.50 -12.25 11.28
C ARG A 248 26.32 -11.56 9.93
N THR A 249 26.73 -12.22 8.85
CA THR A 249 26.40 -11.76 7.50
C THR A 249 24.97 -12.16 7.17
N PHE A 250 24.11 -11.16 6.96
CA PHE A 250 22.75 -11.39 6.51
C PHE A 250 22.76 -11.50 4.98
N SER A 251 22.57 -12.71 4.44
CA SER A 251 22.27 -12.87 3.02
C SER A 251 20.79 -12.55 2.79
N PRO A 252 20.44 -11.76 1.76
CA PRO A 252 19.05 -11.50 1.43
C PRO A 252 18.35 -12.82 1.10
N GLN A 253 17.15 -13.03 1.65
CA GLN A 253 16.32 -14.18 1.32
C GLN A 253 16.01 -14.20 -0.19
N THR A 254 16.23 -15.37 -0.77
CA THR A 254 15.61 -15.95 -1.98
C THR A 254 15.27 -15.00 -3.14
N GLY A 255 15.93 -15.16 -4.29
CA GLY A 255 15.52 -14.60 -5.58
C GLY A 255 15.77 -13.09 -5.79
N ALA A 256 15.86 -12.27 -4.74
CA ALA A 256 16.02 -10.82 -4.84
C ALA A 256 17.26 -10.40 -5.67
N LYS A 257 18.38 -11.14 -5.55
CA LYS A 257 19.60 -10.89 -6.34
C LYS A 257 19.37 -11.08 -7.84
N LEU A 258 18.60 -12.10 -8.23
CA LEU A 258 18.28 -12.41 -9.63
C LEU A 258 17.27 -11.40 -10.19
N LEU A 259 16.31 -10.96 -9.37
CA LEU A 259 15.33 -9.95 -9.75
C LEU A 259 16.01 -8.60 -10.06
N ILE A 260 16.90 -8.14 -9.19
CA ILE A 260 17.65 -6.90 -9.40
C ILE A 260 18.55 -7.01 -10.64
N TRP A 261 19.25 -8.13 -10.78
CA TRP A 261 20.12 -8.36 -11.94
C TRP A 261 19.32 -8.42 -13.26
N SER A 262 18.20 -9.14 -13.30
CA SER A 262 17.36 -9.25 -14.50
C SER A 262 16.76 -7.90 -14.91
N SER A 263 16.36 -7.06 -13.96
CA SER A 263 15.91 -5.70 -14.26
C SER A 263 17.03 -4.88 -14.91
N SER A 264 18.24 -4.96 -14.34
CA SER A 264 19.42 -4.26 -14.87
C SER A 264 19.84 -4.80 -16.25
N ALA A 265 19.66 -6.11 -16.48
CA ALA A 265 19.91 -6.77 -17.75
C ALA A 265 18.94 -6.29 -18.84
N GLN A 266 17.64 -6.17 -18.52
CA GLN A 266 16.62 -5.65 -19.45
C GLN A 266 16.94 -4.23 -19.94
N ASP A 267 17.45 -3.38 -19.06
CA ASP A 267 17.83 -2.00 -19.42
C ASP A 267 19.05 -1.98 -20.35
N LYS A 268 20.05 -2.83 -20.07
CA LYS A 268 21.23 -2.99 -20.94
C LYS A 268 20.87 -3.56 -22.31
N ILE A 269 20.02 -4.58 -22.36
CA ILE A 269 19.52 -5.16 -23.62
C ILE A 269 18.77 -4.09 -24.42
N SER A 270 17.95 -3.28 -23.75
CA SER A 270 17.21 -2.19 -24.40
C SER A 270 18.15 -1.13 -24.99
N SER A 271 19.22 -0.75 -24.29
CA SER A 271 20.19 0.22 -24.82
C SER A 271 20.91 -0.26 -26.08
N ILE A 272 21.08 -1.58 -26.24
CA ILE A 272 21.82 -2.17 -27.37
C ILE A 272 20.87 -2.47 -28.54
N ILE A 273 19.68 -3.02 -28.28
CA ILE A 273 18.74 -3.46 -29.33
C ILE A 273 17.94 -2.30 -29.93
N ASN A 274 17.57 -1.29 -29.13
CA ASN A 274 16.77 -0.17 -29.63
C ASN A 274 17.40 0.54 -30.85
N PRO A 275 18.71 0.92 -30.86
CA PRO A 275 19.31 1.54 -32.04
C PRO A 275 19.34 0.61 -33.25
N LEU A 276 19.64 -0.67 -33.07
CA LEU A 276 19.69 -1.67 -34.16
C LEU A 276 18.33 -1.84 -34.86
N ILE A 277 17.25 -1.86 -34.09
CA ILE A 277 15.89 -1.99 -34.64
C ILE A 277 15.40 -0.70 -35.29
N LEU A 278 15.79 0.46 -34.75
CA LEU A 278 15.47 1.75 -35.37
C LEU A 278 16.18 1.92 -36.73
N GLU A 279 17.41 1.42 -36.85
CA GLU A 279 18.12 1.34 -38.12
C GLU A 279 17.45 0.33 -39.08
N TYR A 280 17.08 -0.85 -38.60
CA TYR A 280 16.41 -1.87 -39.42
C TYR A 280 15.08 -1.40 -40.03
N PHE A 281 14.30 -0.61 -39.30
CA PHE A 281 13.00 -0.09 -39.77
C PHE A 281 13.07 1.33 -40.37
N ASP A 282 14.26 1.93 -40.52
CA ASP A 282 14.48 3.30 -41.00
C ASP A 282 13.66 4.37 -40.23
N LYS A 283 13.67 4.30 -38.89
CA LYS A 283 12.86 5.18 -38.01
C LYS A 283 13.72 6.01 -37.07
N LYS A 284 13.32 7.27 -36.87
CA LYS A 284 14.08 8.24 -36.06
C LYS A 284 13.95 8.01 -34.56
N ASN A 285 12.79 7.55 -34.08
CA ASN A 285 12.50 7.41 -32.65
C ASN A 285 11.61 6.20 -32.38
N LEU A 286 11.69 5.63 -31.17
CA LEU A 286 10.81 4.52 -30.75
C LEU A 286 9.32 4.86 -30.86
N ARG A 287 8.95 6.14 -30.69
CA ARG A 287 7.55 6.61 -30.85
C ARG A 287 7.01 6.52 -32.27
N SER A 288 7.88 6.39 -33.28
CA SER A 288 7.48 6.23 -34.68
C SER A 288 7.28 4.76 -35.09
N LEU A 289 7.57 3.80 -34.20
CA LEU A 289 7.29 2.39 -34.44
C LEU A 289 5.78 2.15 -34.50
N SER A 290 5.34 1.27 -35.40
CA SER A 290 3.95 0.81 -35.41
C SER A 290 3.70 -0.14 -34.24
N ASN A 291 2.43 -0.39 -33.90
CA ASN A 291 2.09 -1.32 -32.81
C ASN A 291 2.68 -2.72 -33.05
N ALA A 292 2.63 -3.22 -34.28
CA ALA A 292 3.17 -4.53 -34.64
C ALA A 292 4.71 -4.59 -34.50
N GLU A 293 5.41 -3.56 -34.98
CA GLU A 293 6.87 -3.48 -34.86
C GLU A 293 7.33 -3.34 -33.39
N ASN A 294 6.56 -2.61 -32.58
CA ASN A 294 6.86 -2.49 -31.16
C ASN A 294 6.64 -3.82 -30.41
N GLU A 295 5.63 -4.60 -30.79
CA GLU A 295 5.45 -5.95 -30.28
C GLU A 295 6.60 -6.89 -30.68
N GLU A 296 7.09 -6.80 -31.92
CA GLU A 296 8.25 -7.57 -32.39
C GLU A 296 9.52 -7.21 -31.62
N LEU A 297 9.79 -5.91 -31.44
CA LEU A 297 10.89 -5.39 -30.63
C LEU A 297 10.84 -5.97 -29.20
N GLU A 298 9.67 -5.95 -28.57
CA GLU A 298 9.51 -6.49 -27.22
C GLU A 298 9.66 -8.01 -27.15
N LYS A 299 9.22 -8.75 -28.17
CA LYS A 299 9.46 -10.20 -28.29
C LYS A 299 10.95 -10.51 -28.42
N ILE A 300 11.69 -9.76 -29.23
CA ILE A 300 13.14 -9.91 -29.42
C ILE A 300 13.88 -9.67 -28.11
N LYS A 301 13.62 -8.56 -27.41
CA LYS A 301 14.23 -8.26 -26.10
C LYS A 301 13.95 -9.36 -25.08
N THR A 302 12.72 -9.87 -25.06
CA THR A 302 12.29 -10.92 -24.13
C THR A 302 13.00 -12.25 -24.43
N ASN A 303 13.18 -12.60 -25.70
CA ASN A 303 13.93 -13.79 -26.09
C ASN A 303 15.40 -13.71 -25.69
N ILE A 304 16.05 -12.57 -25.94
CA ILE A 304 17.44 -12.35 -25.54
C ILE A 304 17.58 -12.49 -24.02
N LEU A 305 16.68 -11.89 -23.24
CA LEU A 305 16.71 -11.99 -21.78
C LEU A 305 16.68 -13.45 -21.31
N PHE A 306 15.76 -14.27 -21.83
CA PHE A 306 15.63 -15.67 -21.38
C PHE A 306 16.72 -16.61 -21.89
N GLN A 307 17.48 -16.22 -22.92
CA GLN A 307 18.66 -16.95 -23.35
C GLN A 307 19.91 -16.59 -22.53
N THR A 308 19.95 -15.39 -21.95
CA THR A 308 21.09 -14.93 -21.14
C THR A 308 21.18 -15.65 -19.80
N GLN A 309 22.38 -16.15 -19.47
CA GLN A 309 22.64 -16.79 -18.18
C GLN A 309 22.76 -15.75 -17.05
N PRO A 310 22.35 -16.10 -15.81
CA PRO A 310 22.45 -15.19 -14.68
C PRO A 310 23.88 -14.72 -14.44
N PHE A 311 24.05 -13.42 -14.18
CA PHE A 311 25.34 -12.77 -13.91
C PHE A 311 26.35 -12.77 -15.07
N ALA A 312 25.94 -13.15 -16.29
CA ALA A 312 26.77 -13.01 -17.47
C ALA A 312 27.00 -11.52 -17.84
N LYS A 313 28.15 -11.24 -18.46
CA LYS A 313 28.45 -9.91 -19.01
C LYS A 313 27.71 -9.75 -20.34
N LEU A 314 26.86 -8.72 -20.42
CA LEU A 314 26.12 -8.36 -21.62
C LEU A 314 26.98 -7.43 -22.47
N ASN A 315 27.55 -7.98 -23.53
CA ASN A 315 28.29 -7.26 -24.57
C ASN A 315 27.54 -7.38 -25.90
N GLU A 316 27.84 -6.50 -26.86
CA GLU A 316 27.22 -6.48 -28.19
C GLU A 316 27.40 -7.83 -28.92
N ASP A 317 28.58 -8.43 -28.84
CA ASP A 317 28.90 -9.73 -29.47
C ASP A 317 28.05 -10.90 -28.93
N ASN A 318 27.79 -10.93 -27.61
CA ASN A 318 26.97 -11.98 -27.01
C ASN A 318 25.50 -11.83 -27.41
N ILE A 319 25.04 -10.58 -27.57
CA ILE A 319 23.65 -10.28 -27.92
C ILE A 319 23.37 -10.61 -29.38
N THR A 320 24.32 -10.39 -30.29
CA THR A 320 24.18 -10.80 -31.69
C THR A 320 24.16 -12.32 -31.85
N GLU A 321 24.91 -13.06 -31.02
CA GLU A 321 24.81 -14.52 -30.93
C GLU A 321 23.41 -14.97 -30.48
N TYR A 322 22.85 -14.35 -29.44
CA TYR A 322 21.49 -14.64 -28.96
C TYR A 322 20.39 -14.26 -29.97
N LEU A 323 20.61 -13.23 -30.80
CA LEU A 323 19.68 -12.87 -31.87
C LEU A 323 19.57 -13.97 -32.93
N SER A 324 20.66 -14.69 -33.20
CA SER A 324 20.70 -15.79 -34.17
C SER A 324 20.12 -17.10 -33.63
N ALA A 325 19.98 -17.22 -32.31
CA ALA A 325 19.47 -18.41 -31.66
C ALA A 325 17.93 -18.48 -31.76
N SER A 326 17.41 -19.65 -32.14
CA SER A 326 15.97 -19.89 -32.27
C SER A 326 15.19 -19.52 -30.99
N THR A 327 13.96 -19.03 -31.16
CA THR A 327 13.02 -18.71 -30.08
C THR A 327 13.07 -19.74 -28.96
N SER A 328 13.50 -19.31 -27.77
CA SER A 328 13.62 -20.21 -26.61
C SER A 328 12.24 -20.70 -26.16
N ASN A 329 12.12 -21.98 -25.75
CA ASN A 329 10.87 -22.51 -25.20
C ASN A 329 10.37 -21.67 -24.00
N ASP A 330 11.29 -21.06 -23.26
CA ASP A 330 11.02 -20.21 -22.10
C ASP A 330 10.26 -18.91 -22.46
N THR A 331 10.40 -18.39 -23.68
CA THR A 331 9.59 -17.23 -24.13
C THR A 331 8.11 -17.59 -24.32
N LYS A 332 7.82 -18.77 -24.86
CA LYS A 332 6.45 -19.23 -25.09
C LYS A 332 5.76 -19.50 -23.76
N THR A 333 6.46 -20.12 -22.82
CA THR A 333 5.94 -20.34 -21.46
C THR A 333 5.71 -19.03 -20.73
N PHE A 334 6.57 -18.02 -20.91
CA PHE A 334 6.36 -16.68 -20.36
C PHE A 334 5.07 -16.02 -20.88
N TYR A 335 4.80 -16.02 -22.19
CA TYR A 335 3.58 -15.40 -22.71
C TYR A 335 2.30 -16.12 -22.26
N ASN A 336 2.34 -17.45 -22.16
CA ASN A 336 1.23 -18.22 -21.58
C ASN A 336 1.01 -17.84 -20.11
N TRP A 337 2.09 -17.75 -19.32
CA TRP A 337 2.04 -17.33 -17.93
C TRP A 337 1.53 -15.89 -17.76
N LEU A 338 1.99 -14.96 -18.60
CA LEU A 338 1.56 -13.56 -18.58
C LEU A 338 0.07 -13.41 -18.91
N ASN A 339 -0.47 -14.25 -19.80
CA ASN A 339 -1.91 -14.28 -20.08
C ASN A 339 -2.71 -14.79 -18.87
N LEU A 340 -2.21 -15.78 -18.13
CA LEU A 340 -2.85 -16.23 -16.88
C LEU A 340 -2.87 -15.10 -15.84
N VAL A 341 -1.77 -14.36 -15.68
CA VAL A 341 -1.69 -13.21 -14.77
C VAL A 341 -2.69 -12.12 -15.15
N LYS A 342 -2.85 -11.82 -16.45
CA LYS A 342 -3.86 -10.87 -16.93
C LYS A 342 -5.29 -11.31 -16.59
N LEU A 343 -5.58 -12.61 -16.73
CA LEU A 343 -6.89 -13.18 -16.39
C LEU A 343 -7.17 -13.08 -14.89
N GLU A 344 -6.19 -13.41 -14.03
CA GLU A 344 -6.34 -13.32 -12.58
C GLU A 344 -6.57 -11.88 -12.10
N LEU A 345 -5.86 -10.90 -12.68
CA LEU A 345 -5.99 -9.50 -12.31
C LEU A 345 -7.21 -8.80 -12.95
N SER A 346 -7.88 -9.43 -13.92
CA SER A 346 -9.02 -8.89 -14.65
C SER A 346 -8.78 -7.48 -15.24
N ARG A 347 -7.52 -7.16 -15.56
CA ARG A 347 -7.10 -5.87 -16.14
C ARG A 347 -5.88 -6.05 -17.05
N GLU A 348 -5.67 -5.09 -17.95
CA GLU A 348 -4.42 -5.01 -18.71
C GLU A 348 -3.25 -4.57 -17.83
N LEU A 349 -2.05 -5.08 -18.15
CA LEU A 349 -0.82 -4.77 -17.45
C LEU A 349 -0.16 -3.55 -18.10
N THR A 350 0.35 -2.64 -17.28
CA THR A 350 1.17 -1.51 -17.73
C THR A 350 2.55 -1.98 -18.21
N VAL A 351 3.27 -1.12 -18.94
CA VAL A 351 4.61 -1.44 -19.45
C VAL A 351 5.60 -1.78 -18.32
N ASP A 352 5.51 -1.05 -17.20
CA ASP A 352 6.36 -1.28 -16.03
C ASP A 352 6.02 -2.59 -15.32
N GLU A 353 4.72 -2.93 -15.22
CA GLU A 353 4.28 -4.21 -14.65
C GLU A 353 4.73 -5.38 -15.53
N ILE A 354 4.71 -5.24 -16.86
CA ILE A 354 5.25 -6.25 -17.79
C ILE A 354 6.76 -6.41 -17.60
N LYS A 355 7.51 -5.31 -17.43
CA LYS A 355 8.96 -5.34 -17.15
C LYS A 355 9.26 -6.08 -15.85
N GLN A 356 8.49 -5.81 -14.79
CA GLN A 356 8.60 -6.52 -13.51
C GLN A 356 8.22 -7.99 -13.63
N ALA A 357 7.16 -8.30 -14.38
CA ALA A 357 6.71 -9.66 -14.65
C ALA A 357 7.80 -10.48 -15.37
N LYS A 358 8.52 -9.91 -16.35
CA LYS A 358 9.68 -10.54 -17.00
C LYS A 358 10.78 -10.87 -15.99
N SER A 359 11.13 -9.93 -15.11
CA SER A 359 12.14 -10.14 -14.06
C SER A 359 11.74 -11.19 -13.02
N SER A 360 10.45 -11.22 -12.65
CA SER A 360 9.90 -12.22 -11.74
C SER A 360 9.93 -13.61 -12.37
N PHE A 361 9.46 -13.74 -13.61
CA PHE A 361 9.48 -15.01 -14.34
C PHE A 361 10.91 -15.52 -14.57
N TYR A 362 11.84 -14.64 -14.92
CA TYR A 362 13.26 -14.98 -15.02
C TYR A 362 13.80 -15.58 -13.72
N THR A 363 13.43 -14.97 -12.58
CA THR A 363 13.81 -15.47 -11.26
C THR A 363 13.21 -16.86 -11.01
N MET A 364 11.97 -17.12 -11.43
CA MET A 364 11.33 -18.43 -11.28
C MET A 364 12.07 -19.51 -12.07
N VAL A 365 12.43 -19.25 -13.34
CA VAL A 365 13.13 -20.21 -14.21
C VAL A 365 14.51 -20.57 -13.68
N TYR A 366 15.27 -19.57 -13.21
CA TYR A 366 16.66 -19.74 -12.76
C TYR A 366 16.82 -19.95 -11.25
N SER A 367 15.75 -19.87 -10.47
CA SER A 367 15.76 -20.29 -9.06
C SER A 367 15.54 -21.80 -8.91
N THR A 368 14.98 -22.46 -9.94
CA THR A 368 14.72 -23.91 -9.94
C THR A 368 15.79 -24.73 -10.65
N LYS A 369 16.63 -24.09 -11.48
CA LYS A 369 17.84 -24.66 -12.09
C LYS A 369 19.01 -24.45 -11.16
#